data_AF-A0A9Q0FSX3-F1
#
_entry.id   AF-A0A9Q0FSX3-F1
#
_cell.length_a   1.000
_cell.length_b   1.000
_cell.length_c   1.000
_cell.angle_alpha   90.00
_cell.angle_beta   90.00
_cell.angle_gamma   90.00
#
_symmetry.space_group_name_H-M   'P 1'
#
loop_
_entity.id
_entity.type
_entity.pdbx_description
1 polymer ?
#
loop_
_entity_poly.entity_id
_entity_poly.type
_entity_poly.pdbx_seq_one_letter_code
_entity_poly.pdbx_strand_id
1 'polypeptide(L)'
;MGYRCCDNPTKWPIGRESYFFSDASNLAFSILFTDTDQKKLSFAGNYSELEKAAGATRLAIDLGISHLDGAITTLYRSNRTPENTIARALIVVIQMITEAARLRHIEQQVRVNIRTPDRYPSFHPDYATTELENNWIRLSIEIQESYQRAFSSAVMLRRANSEIFYADCVSEILKANLALLKFVCKSTELESASSFPDLHEVESEVTCPVLEPIAKIGGRRDRCLGVKDYNPVDGNNIIHWGCGINQYWTFKRDGTKISAWPLIILVQRVTWSSIIALPLPNPPPSGWSTHTDPL
;
A
#
# COMPACT_ATOMS: atom_id res chain seq x y z
N MET A 1 1.94 -1.00 -19.71
CA MET A 1 1.39 0.35 -20.00
C MET A 1 2.08 0.86 -21.26
N GLY A 2 1.39 1.57 -22.14
CA GLY A 2 1.97 2.14 -23.36
C GLY A 2 1.43 3.54 -23.60
N TYR A 3 2.11 4.35 -24.41
CA TYR A 3 1.69 5.72 -24.72
C TYR A 3 1.68 5.97 -26.23
N ARG A 4 0.89 6.97 -26.63
CA ARG A 4 0.69 7.41 -28.02
C ARG A 4 1.26 8.81 -28.20
N CYS A 5 1.97 9.07 -29.29
CA CYS A 5 2.37 10.43 -29.66
C CYS A 5 1.21 11.16 -30.37
N CYS A 6 1.23 12.50 -30.42
CA CYS A 6 0.33 13.33 -31.25
C CYS A 6 1.17 14.08 -32.30
N ASP A 7 0.58 14.72 -33.32
CA ASP A 7 1.36 15.21 -34.48
C ASP A 7 0.86 16.52 -35.15
N ASN A 8 0.94 17.71 -34.50
CA ASN A 8 0.54 19.11 -34.92
C ASN A 8 -0.61 19.81 -34.13
N PRO A 9 -0.61 21.15 -33.98
CA PRO A 9 -1.55 21.87 -33.10
C PRO A 9 -2.90 22.26 -33.74
N THR A 10 -3.10 22.09 -35.04
CA THR A 10 -4.26 22.68 -35.75
C THR A 10 -5.35 21.68 -36.17
N LYS A 11 -5.20 20.39 -35.84
CA LYS A 11 -6.18 19.34 -36.21
C LYS A 11 -5.92 18.03 -35.47
N TRP A 12 -6.33 17.85 -34.20
CA TRP A 12 -6.00 16.71 -33.31
C TRP A 12 -5.35 15.49 -34.01
N PRO A 13 -4.02 15.52 -34.24
CA PRO A 13 -3.42 14.56 -35.13
C PRO A 13 -3.15 13.31 -34.31
N ILE A 14 -3.86 12.25 -34.71
CA ILE A 14 -3.57 10.85 -34.42
C ILE A 14 -2.08 10.63 -34.70
N GLY A 15 -1.23 10.64 -33.67
CA GLY A 15 0.16 10.25 -33.89
C GLY A 15 0.19 8.78 -34.28
N ARG A 16 1.08 8.50 -35.24
CA ARG A 16 1.16 7.24 -35.96
C ARG A 16 2.00 6.20 -35.24
N GLU A 17 2.65 6.56 -34.15
CA GLU A 17 3.51 5.66 -33.39
C GLU A 17 2.98 5.52 -31.96
N SER A 18 3.09 4.32 -31.43
CA SER A 18 2.85 4.03 -30.02
C SER A 18 4.00 3.21 -29.46
N TYR A 19 4.23 3.35 -28.16
CA TYR A 19 5.35 2.73 -27.46
C TYR A 19 4.85 1.91 -26.29
N PHE A 20 5.35 0.68 -26.19
CA PHE A 20 5.02 -0.26 -25.13
C PHE A 20 6.29 -0.66 -24.39
N PHE A 21 6.19 -0.80 -23.07
CA PHE A 21 7.27 -1.38 -22.27
C PHE A 21 7.62 -2.80 -22.70
N SER A 22 8.85 -3.23 -22.41
CA SER A 22 9.33 -4.56 -22.81
C SER A 22 8.55 -5.72 -22.17
N ASP A 23 7.94 -5.47 -21.00
CA ASP A 23 7.10 -6.38 -20.22
C ASP A 23 5.59 -6.23 -20.48
N ALA A 24 5.19 -5.40 -21.47
CA ALA A 24 3.79 -5.31 -21.86
C ALA A 24 3.28 -6.66 -22.42
N SER A 25 2.07 -7.05 -22.01
CA SER A 25 1.45 -8.29 -22.46
C SER A 25 1.09 -8.23 -23.95
N ASN A 26 1.08 -9.39 -24.63
CA ASN A 26 0.63 -9.48 -26.03
C ASN A 26 -0.80 -8.95 -26.21
N LEU A 27 -1.65 -9.11 -25.20
CA LEU A 27 -3.00 -8.57 -25.20
C LEU A 27 -2.99 -7.03 -25.35
N ALA A 28 -2.07 -6.33 -24.68
CA ALA A 28 -1.97 -4.87 -24.78
C ALA A 28 -1.69 -4.41 -26.22
N PHE A 29 -0.81 -5.11 -26.94
CA PHE A 29 -0.56 -4.83 -28.37
C PHE A 29 -1.80 -5.10 -29.22
N SER A 30 -2.60 -6.11 -28.89
CA SER A 30 -3.80 -6.44 -29.68
C SER A 30 -5.01 -5.52 -29.47
N ILE A 31 -5.04 -4.72 -28.39
CA ILE A 31 -6.23 -3.91 -28.05
C ILE A 31 -5.96 -2.41 -27.91
N LEU A 32 -4.71 -1.98 -27.65
CA LEU A 32 -4.37 -0.58 -27.45
C LEU A 32 -3.68 -0.02 -28.68
N PHE A 33 -4.12 1.14 -29.15
CA PHE A 33 -3.47 1.87 -30.26
C PHE A 33 -3.23 1.00 -31.51
N THR A 34 -4.18 0.13 -31.84
CA THR A 34 -4.09 -0.83 -32.96
C THR A 34 -4.01 -0.16 -34.32
N ASP A 35 -4.32 1.14 -34.38
CA ASP A 35 -4.24 2.02 -35.56
C ASP A 35 -2.87 2.71 -35.70
N THR A 36 -1.84 2.27 -34.97
CA THR A 36 -0.49 2.87 -34.95
C THR A 36 0.61 1.86 -35.26
N ASP A 37 1.78 2.36 -35.63
CA ASP A 37 3.04 1.62 -35.64
C ASP A 37 3.50 1.40 -34.19
N GLN A 38 3.22 0.20 -33.68
CA GLN A 38 3.49 -0.17 -32.29
C GLN A 38 4.96 -0.57 -32.13
N LYS A 39 5.68 0.15 -31.29
CA LYS A 39 7.10 -0.06 -30.98
C LYS A 39 7.26 -0.57 -29.56
N LYS A 40 8.27 -1.40 -29.35
CA LYS A 40 8.64 -1.95 -28.05
C LYS A 40 9.92 -1.29 -27.55
N LEU A 41 9.87 -0.72 -26.35
CA LEU A 41 11.02 -0.16 -25.66
C LEU A 41 11.98 -1.27 -25.21
N SER A 42 13.26 -0.96 -25.04
CA SER A 42 14.24 -1.96 -24.57
C SER A 42 14.14 -2.30 -23.07
N PHE A 43 13.37 -1.52 -22.31
CA PHE A 43 13.23 -1.65 -20.85
C PHE A 43 11.77 -1.86 -20.41
N ALA A 44 11.62 -2.46 -19.23
CA ALA A 44 10.33 -2.78 -18.62
C ALA A 44 9.75 -1.57 -17.86
N GLY A 45 8.45 -1.63 -17.53
CA GLY A 45 7.75 -0.55 -16.82
C GLY A 45 8.00 -0.47 -15.32
N ASN A 46 8.81 -1.37 -14.74
CA ASN A 46 9.16 -1.35 -13.33
C ASN A 46 10.29 -0.35 -13.04
N TYR A 47 10.34 0.19 -11.82
CA TYR A 47 11.30 1.23 -11.48
C TYR A 47 12.76 0.78 -11.55
N SER A 48 13.07 -0.50 -11.28
CA SER A 48 14.45 -1.00 -11.40
C SER A 48 14.98 -0.85 -12.83
N GLU A 49 14.17 -1.24 -13.83
CA GLU A 49 14.57 -1.12 -15.23
C GLU A 49 14.49 0.33 -15.74
N LEU A 50 13.51 1.12 -15.28
CA LEU A 50 13.41 2.53 -15.63
C LEU A 50 14.59 3.35 -15.10
N GLU A 51 14.97 3.20 -13.83
CA GLU A 51 16.09 3.93 -13.22
C GLU A 51 17.42 3.54 -13.86
N LYS A 52 17.58 2.25 -14.16
CA LYS A 52 18.74 1.73 -14.90
C LYS A 52 18.82 2.32 -16.31
N ALA A 53 17.72 2.33 -17.06
CA ALA A 53 17.67 2.91 -18.39
C ALA A 53 17.91 4.43 -18.35
N ALA A 54 17.36 5.13 -17.35
CA ALA A 54 17.52 6.57 -17.17
C ALA A 54 18.91 6.98 -16.67
N GLY A 55 19.66 6.05 -16.05
CA GLY A 55 20.92 6.35 -15.37
C GLY A 55 20.76 7.21 -14.12
N ALA A 56 19.57 7.24 -13.51
CA ALA A 56 19.27 8.03 -12.32
C ALA A 56 18.14 7.37 -11.50
N THR A 57 18.22 7.48 -10.19
CA THR A 57 17.15 7.02 -9.28
C THR A 57 16.02 8.05 -9.20
N ARG A 58 14.81 7.62 -8.81
CA ARG A 58 13.66 8.51 -8.54
C ARG A 58 14.01 9.65 -7.59
N LEU A 59 14.83 9.39 -6.58
CA LEU A 59 15.25 10.37 -5.58
C LEU A 59 16.10 11.52 -6.16
N ALA A 60 16.66 11.35 -7.37
CA ALA A 60 17.48 12.34 -8.06
C ALA A 60 16.79 12.93 -9.31
N ILE A 61 15.51 12.64 -9.50
CA ILE A 61 14.71 13.14 -10.62
C ILE A 61 13.72 14.17 -10.07
N ASP A 62 13.89 15.42 -10.48
CA ASP A 62 12.95 16.49 -10.16
C ASP A 62 11.56 16.21 -10.74
N LEU A 63 10.55 16.46 -9.91
CA LEU A 63 9.13 16.44 -10.23
C LEU A 63 8.56 17.85 -10.14
N GLY A 64 7.42 18.07 -10.81
CA GLY A 64 6.72 19.35 -10.84
C GLY A 64 6.21 19.68 -12.24
N ILE A 65 5.34 20.68 -12.35
CA ILE A 65 4.64 20.97 -13.61
C ILE A 65 5.59 21.27 -14.78
N SER A 66 6.70 21.99 -14.55
CA SER A 66 7.71 22.27 -15.57
C SER A 66 8.44 20.99 -16.01
N HIS A 67 8.69 20.06 -15.08
CA HIS A 67 9.30 18.77 -15.40
C HIS A 67 8.33 17.85 -16.12
N LEU A 68 7.03 17.91 -15.79
CA LEU A 68 5.99 17.18 -16.50
C LEU A 68 5.83 17.67 -17.94
N ASP A 69 5.82 18.99 -18.16
CA ASP A 69 5.76 19.59 -19.51
C ASP A 69 6.98 19.16 -20.36
N GLY A 70 8.17 19.22 -19.77
CA GLY A 70 9.39 18.71 -20.40
C GLY A 70 9.33 17.20 -20.69
N ALA A 71 8.77 16.40 -19.78
CA ALA A 71 8.58 14.97 -19.97
C ALA A 71 7.58 14.69 -21.11
N ILE A 72 6.44 15.39 -21.16
CA ILE A 72 5.46 15.26 -22.24
C ILE A 72 6.09 15.63 -23.59
N THR A 73 6.86 16.72 -23.65
CA THR A 73 7.58 17.14 -24.86
C THR A 73 8.61 16.09 -25.30
N THR A 74 9.28 15.47 -24.34
CA THR A 74 10.25 14.38 -24.58
C THR A 74 9.54 13.17 -25.17
N LEU A 75 8.44 12.72 -24.57
CA LEU A 75 7.66 11.58 -25.05
C LEU A 75 7.00 11.87 -26.41
N TYR A 76 6.58 13.10 -26.66
CA TYR A 76 6.11 13.53 -27.97
C TYR A 76 7.17 13.33 -29.06
N ARG A 77 8.44 13.57 -28.75
CA ARG A 77 9.58 13.46 -29.69
C ARG A 77 10.28 12.10 -29.63
N SER A 78 9.63 11.06 -29.10
CA SER A 78 10.24 9.74 -28.83
C SER A 78 11.03 9.15 -29.99
N ASN A 79 10.58 9.34 -31.24
CA ASN A 79 11.27 8.84 -32.44
C ASN A 79 12.66 9.44 -32.68
N ARG A 80 12.97 10.57 -32.04
CA ARG A 80 14.25 11.30 -32.12
C ARG A 80 14.92 11.45 -30.77
N THR A 81 14.37 10.81 -29.74
CA THR A 81 14.84 10.94 -28.36
C THR A 81 15.53 9.65 -27.94
N PRO A 82 16.74 9.72 -27.38
CA PRO A 82 17.41 8.57 -26.80
C PRO A 82 16.58 7.90 -25.69
N GLU A 83 16.58 6.57 -25.65
CA GLU A 83 15.75 5.80 -24.71
C GLU A 83 16.01 6.11 -23.23
N ASN A 84 17.23 6.50 -22.84
CA ASN A 84 17.52 6.94 -21.47
C ASN A 84 16.73 8.19 -21.07
N THR A 85 16.54 9.12 -22.01
CA THR A 85 15.79 10.36 -21.81
C THR A 85 14.29 10.06 -21.78
N ILE A 86 13.83 9.11 -22.60
CA ILE A 86 12.47 8.58 -22.55
C ILE A 86 12.20 7.92 -21.18
N ALA A 87 13.11 7.07 -20.68
CA ALA A 87 12.98 6.43 -19.38
C ALA A 87 12.87 7.45 -18.24
N ARG A 88 13.71 8.50 -18.25
CA ARG A 88 13.63 9.61 -17.28
C ARG A 88 12.29 10.34 -17.35
N ALA A 89 11.79 10.63 -18.56
CA ALA A 89 10.49 11.27 -18.76
C ALA A 89 9.33 10.39 -18.26
N LEU A 90 9.40 9.08 -18.50
CA LEU A 90 8.39 8.13 -18.01
C LEU A 90 8.39 8.05 -16.48
N ILE A 91 9.54 8.13 -15.81
CA ILE A 91 9.58 8.21 -14.33
C ILE A 91 8.78 9.43 -13.85
N VAL A 92 8.98 10.62 -14.43
CA VAL A 92 8.24 11.83 -14.07
C VAL A 92 6.73 11.65 -14.27
N VAL A 93 6.32 11.12 -15.44
CA VAL A 93 4.90 10.90 -15.77
C VAL A 93 4.26 9.87 -14.83
N ILE A 94 4.93 8.75 -14.57
CA ILE A 94 4.42 7.70 -13.67
C ILE A 94 4.25 8.26 -12.26
N GLN A 95 5.25 8.96 -11.73
CA GLN A 95 5.21 9.60 -10.42
C GLN A 95 4.05 10.60 -10.30
N MET A 96 3.95 11.54 -11.24
CA MET A 96 2.98 12.64 -11.17
C MET A 96 1.55 12.26 -11.50
N ILE A 97 1.32 11.11 -12.14
CA ILE A 97 -0.03 10.66 -12.54
C ILE A 97 -0.40 9.37 -11.81
N THR A 98 0.39 8.32 -12.00
CA THR A 98 0.04 6.97 -11.51
C THR A 98 0.26 6.87 -10.00
N GLU A 99 1.41 7.31 -9.50
CA GLU A 99 1.68 7.27 -8.06
C GLU A 99 0.88 8.34 -7.32
N ALA A 100 0.67 9.53 -7.90
CA ALA A 100 -0.26 10.53 -7.36
C ALA A 100 -1.70 10.00 -7.22
N ALA A 101 -2.17 9.13 -8.12
CA ALA A 101 -3.49 8.50 -7.98
C ALA A 101 -3.54 7.45 -6.86
N ARG A 102 -2.41 6.76 -6.59
CA ARG A 102 -2.33 5.72 -5.55
C ARG A 102 -2.01 6.27 -4.18
N LEU A 103 -1.24 7.36 -4.10
CA LEU A 103 -0.63 7.87 -2.88
C LEU A 103 -1.00 9.35 -2.67
N ARG A 104 -1.78 9.62 -1.62
CA ARG A 104 -2.24 10.98 -1.27
C ARG A 104 -1.11 11.95 -0.97
N HIS A 105 0.03 11.45 -0.49
CA HIS A 105 1.20 12.27 -0.21
C HIS A 105 1.79 12.88 -1.50
N ILE A 106 1.95 12.08 -2.56
CA ILE A 106 2.41 12.58 -3.86
C ILE A 106 1.36 13.51 -4.47
N GLU A 107 0.08 13.13 -4.41
CA GLU A 107 -1.02 13.99 -4.86
C GLU A 107 -0.92 15.39 -4.23
N GLN A 108 -0.70 15.46 -2.92
CA GLN A 108 -0.62 16.72 -2.20
C GLN A 108 0.64 17.51 -2.58
N GLN A 109 1.79 16.87 -2.78
CA GLN A 109 3.00 17.54 -3.27
C GLN A 109 2.79 18.15 -4.67
N VAL A 110 2.16 17.39 -5.59
CA VAL A 110 1.79 17.88 -6.92
C VAL A 110 0.82 19.06 -6.81
N ARG A 111 -0.19 18.99 -5.93
CA ARG A 111 -1.14 20.09 -5.72
C ARG A 111 -0.47 21.37 -5.19
N VAL A 112 0.48 21.24 -4.26
CA VAL A 112 1.25 22.39 -3.74
C VAL A 112 2.12 23.01 -4.84
N ASN A 113 2.78 22.18 -5.65
CA ASN A 113 3.56 22.64 -6.81
C ASN A 113 2.70 23.45 -7.79
N ILE A 114 1.50 22.97 -8.13
CA ILE A 114 0.56 23.66 -9.04
C ILE A 114 0.03 24.97 -8.44
N ARG A 115 -0.27 24.99 -7.13
CA ARG A 115 -0.84 26.17 -6.44
C ARG A 115 0.16 27.28 -6.16
N THR A 116 1.45 27.06 -6.43
CA THR A 116 2.52 28.05 -6.23
C THR A 116 3.11 28.47 -7.59
N PRO A 117 2.30 29.10 -8.48
CA PRO A 117 2.66 29.30 -9.88
C PRO A 117 3.80 30.28 -10.10
N ASP A 118 4.03 31.20 -9.15
CA ASP A 118 5.06 32.24 -9.28
C ASP A 118 6.48 31.65 -9.36
N ARG A 119 6.66 30.37 -8.99
CA ARG A 119 7.96 29.68 -9.00
C ARG A 119 7.95 28.24 -9.49
N TYR A 120 6.79 27.60 -9.66
CA TYR A 120 6.65 26.17 -10.01
C TYR A 120 7.75 25.29 -9.39
N PRO A 121 7.93 25.33 -8.06
CA PRO A 121 9.13 24.81 -7.41
C PRO A 121 9.25 23.30 -7.62
N SER A 122 10.39 22.83 -8.11
CA SER A 122 10.60 21.39 -8.24
C SER A 122 10.65 20.71 -6.87
N PHE A 123 10.28 19.43 -6.84
CA PHE A 123 10.37 18.60 -5.64
C PHE A 123 10.89 17.22 -5.99
N HIS A 124 11.38 16.50 -4.99
CA HIS A 124 11.83 15.12 -5.12
C HIS A 124 10.93 14.21 -4.31
N PRO A 125 10.65 12.97 -4.77
CA PRO A 125 10.03 11.98 -3.90
C PRO A 125 10.96 11.71 -2.72
N ASP A 126 10.39 11.60 -1.52
CA ASP A 126 11.15 11.27 -0.31
C ASP A 126 11.26 9.75 -0.10
N TYR A 127 12.04 9.35 0.91
CA TYR A 127 12.20 7.94 1.25
C TYR A 127 10.89 7.26 1.69
N ALA A 128 9.96 8.00 2.30
CA ALA A 128 8.69 7.40 2.72
C ALA A 128 7.81 7.11 1.50
N THR A 129 7.79 8.04 0.55
CA THR A 129 7.08 7.94 -0.73
C THR A 129 7.57 6.75 -1.53
N THR A 130 8.88 6.68 -1.75
CA THR A 130 9.49 5.59 -2.54
C THR A 130 9.29 4.23 -1.88
N GLU A 131 9.27 4.15 -0.55
CA GLU A 131 8.99 2.90 0.15
C GLU A 131 7.52 2.46 0.02
N LEU A 132 6.57 3.41 0.01
CA LEU A 132 5.17 3.13 -0.27
C LEU A 132 4.96 2.64 -1.71
N GLU A 133 5.63 3.24 -2.70
CA GLU A 133 5.60 2.79 -4.09
C GLU A 133 6.12 1.35 -4.23
N ASN A 134 7.29 1.08 -3.64
CA ASN A 134 7.94 -0.22 -3.72
C ASN A 134 7.09 -1.32 -3.04
N ASN A 135 6.38 -0.98 -1.97
CA ASN A 135 5.55 -1.92 -1.22
C ASN A 135 4.06 -1.86 -1.57
N TRP A 136 3.62 -1.06 -2.55
CA TRP A 136 2.20 -0.85 -2.85
C TRP A 136 1.43 -2.15 -3.10
N ILE A 137 2.03 -3.08 -3.85
CA ILE A 137 1.43 -4.41 -4.09
C ILE A 137 1.33 -5.20 -2.80
N ARG A 138 2.40 -5.23 -1.99
CA ARG A 138 2.42 -5.99 -0.74
C ARG A 138 1.42 -5.42 0.28
N LEU A 139 1.36 -4.10 0.41
CA LEU A 139 0.38 -3.41 1.24
C LEU A 139 -1.04 -3.71 0.77
N SER A 140 -1.29 -3.74 -0.54
CA SER A 140 -2.60 -4.08 -1.08
C SER A 140 -3.03 -5.50 -0.67
N ILE A 141 -2.11 -6.48 -0.70
CA ILE A 141 -2.35 -7.85 -0.25
C ILE A 141 -2.64 -7.87 1.25
N GLU A 142 -1.72 -7.37 2.08
CA GLU A 142 -1.87 -7.45 3.54
C GLU A 142 -3.11 -6.71 4.05
N ILE A 143 -3.51 -5.61 3.40
CA ILE A 143 -4.73 -4.89 3.76
C ILE A 143 -5.97 -5.72 3.41
N GLN A 144 -6.07 -6.26 2.20
CA GLN A 144 -7.24 -7.01 1.76
C GLN A 144 -7.37 -8.36 2.47
N GLU A 145 -6.25 -9.01 2.78
CA GLU A 145 -6.20 -10.29 3.50
C GLU A 145 -6.18 -10.14 5.04
N SER A 146 -6.19 -8.90 5.56
CA SER A 146 -6.14 -8.66 6.99
C SER A 146 -7.35 -9.20 7.73
N TYR A 147 -7.12 -9.70 8.95
CA TYR A 147 -8.16 -10.12 9.88
C TYR A 147 -8.16 -9.20 11.10
N GLN A 148 -9.31 -8.60 11.43
CA GLN A 148 -9.40 -7.54 12.46
C GLN A 148 -8.31 -6.46 12.29
N ARG A 149 -8.04 -6.04 11.04
CA ARG A 149 -6.98 -5.09 10.64
C ARG A 149 -5.55 -5.60 10.81
N ALA A 150 -5.30 -6.77 11.39
CA ALA A 150 -3.96 -7.31 11.57
C ALA A 150 -3.45 -7.98 10.29
N PHE A 151 -2.20 -7.70 9.94
CA PHE A 151 -1.53 -8.31 8.80
C PHE A 151 -1.04 -9.71 9.12
N SER A 152 -0.92 -10.54 8.10
CA SER A 152 -0.33 -11.86 8.20
C SER A 152 1.20 -11.78 8.37
N SER A 153 1.79 -10.75 7.77
CA SER A 153 3.20 -10.45 7.84
C SER A 153 3.42 -8.95 7.85
N ALA A 154 4.32 -8.48 8.72
CA ALA A 154 4.62 -7.07 8.80
C ALA A 154 5.39 -6.59 7.56
N VAL A 155 5.02 -5.42 7.05
CA VAL A 155 5.65 -4.77 5.90
C VAL A 155 6.65 -3.74 6.41
N MET A 156 7.92 -3.89 6.04
CA MET A 156 8.94 -2.90 6.36
C MET A 156 8.67 -1.63 5.53
N LEU A 157 8.56 -0.50 6.23
CA LEU A 157 8.39 0.82 5.65
C LEU A 157 9.42 1.77 6.25
N ARG A 158 9.47 2.98 5.68
CA ARG A 158 10.40 4.02 6.09
C ARG A 158 9.66 5.33 6.26
N ARG A 159 10.05 6.10 7.28
CA ARG A 159 9.57 7.47 7.53
C ARG A 159 10.39 8.47 6.71
N ALA A 160 9.92 9.71 6.62
CA ALA A 160 10.62 10.78 5.92
C ALA A 160 12.03 11.07 6.51
N ASN A 161 12.21 10.87 7.82
CA ASN A 161 13.50 10.98 8.52
C ASN A 161 14.43 9.75 8.33
N SER A 162 14.11 8.83 7.41
CA SER A 162 14.81 7.57 7.15
C SER A 162 14.72 6.49 8.25
N GLU A 163 13.92 6.72 9.29
CA GLU A 163 13.66 5.71 10.31
C GLU A 163 12.81 4.56 9.75
N ILE A 164 13.24 3.32 10.01
CA ILE A 164 12.53 2.11 9.59
C ILE A 164 11.45 1.79 10.62
N PHE A 165 10.26 1.44 10.14
CA PHE A 165 9.19 0.88 10.96
C PHE A 165 8.51 -0.28 10.24
N TYR A 166 7.83 -1.13 10.99
CA TYR A 166 7.11 -2.27 10.43
C TYR A 166 5.61 -2.01 10.57
N ALA A 167 4.91 -1.95 9.44
CA ALA A 167 3.45 -1.90 9.41
C ALA A 167 2.91 -3.32 9.54
N ASP A 168 2.23 -3.61 10.65
CA ASP A 168 1.68 -4.92 10.98
C ASP A 168 0.14 -4.92 11.03
N CYS A 169 -0.48 -3.77 10.71
CA CYS A 169 -1.92 -3.62 10.68
C CYS A 169 -2.37 -2.46 9.78
N VAL A 170 -3.66 -2.45 9.42
CA VAL A 170 -4.33 -1.34 8.75
C VAL A 170 -4.44 -0.15 9.70
N SER A 171 -3.41 0.70 9.75
CA SER A 171 -3.34 1.89 10.61
C SER A 171 -3.94 3.13 9.95
N GLU A 172 -4.29 4.14 10.75
CA GLU A 172 -4.76 5.43 10.22
C GLU A 172 -3.70 6.14 9.36
N ILE A 173 -2.41 5.91 9.64
CA ILE A 173 -1.32 6.42 8.80
C ILE A 173 -1.38 5.82 7.39
N LEU A 174 -1.60 4.50 7.28
CA LEU A 174 -1.75 3.87 5.97
C LEU A 174 -3.00 4.36 5.24
N LYS A 175 -4.14 4.46 5.94
CA LYS A 175 -5.39 4.99 5.37
C LYS A 175 -5.27 6.45 4.91
N ALA A 176 -4.48 7.25 5.60
CA ALA A 176 -4.25 8.65 5.25
C ALA A 176 -3.36 8.82 4.01
N ASN A 177 -2.55 7.81 3.66
CA ASN A 177 -1.58 7.90 2.57
C ASN A 177 -1.95 7.07 1.33
N LEU A 178 -2.62 5.93 1.48
CA LEU A 178 -3.05 5.08 0.39
C LEU A 178 -4.45 5.49 -0.10
N ALA A 179 -4.56 5.86 -1.37
CA ALA A 179 -5.82 6.21 -2.03
C ALA A 179 -6.39 5.04 -2.83
N LEU A 180 -5.54 4.31 -3.54
CA LEU A 180 -5.95 3.14 -4.35
C LEU A 180 -5.13 1.93 -3.95
N LEU A 181 -5.78 0.76 -3.95
CA LEU A 181 -5.14 -0.53 -3.75
C LEU A 181 -5.23 -1.36 -5.03
N LYS A 182 -4.24 -2.21 -5.26
CA LYS A 182 -4.35 -3.24 -6.30
C LYS A 182 -5.38 -4.26 -5.83
N PHE A 183 -6.39 -4.57 -6.63
CA PHE A 183 -7.32 -5.65 -6.31
C PHE A 183 -6.56 -6.99 -6.16
N VAL A 184 -6.82 -7.69 -5.05
CA VAL A 184 -6.28 -9.01 -4.73
C VAL A 184 -7.43 -9.98 -4.57
N CYS A 185 -8.37 -9.66 -3.67
CA CYS A 185 -9.48 -10.54 -3.31
C CYS A 185 -10.60 -9.76 -2.62
N LYS A 186 -11.79 -10.33 -2.61
CA LYS A 186 -12.94 -9.83 -1.85
C LYS A 186 -12.82 -10.28 -0.40
N SER A 187 -12.75 -9.32 0.53
CA SER A 187 -12.82 -9.62 1.96
C SER A 187 -14.20 -10.19 2.30
N THR A 188 -14.21 -11.22 3.14
CA THR A 188 -15.44 -11.80 3.70
C THR A 188 -15.93 -11.05 4.94
N GLU A 189 -15.14 -10.12 5.49
CA GLU A 189 -15.51 -9.29 6.63
C GLU A 189 -15.76 -7.83 6.21
N LEU A 190 -16.92 -7.29 6.58
CA LEU A 190 -17.34 -5.91 6.26
C LEU A 190 -16.40 -4.82 6.81
N GLU A 191 -15.57 -5.11 7.83
CA GLU A 191 -14.79 -4.10 8.55
C GLU A 191 -13.44 -3.74 7.89
N SER A 192 -12.82 -4.66 7.15
CA SER A 192 -11.54 -4.40 6.47
C SER A 192 -11.73 -3.56 5.19
N ALA A 193 -12.84 -3.75 4.47
CA ALA A 193 -13.18 -2.99 3.26
C ALA A 193 -13.82 -1.62 3.55
N SER A 194 -14.63 -1.49 4.61
CA SER A 194 -15.30 -0.22 4.98
C SER A 194 -14.36 0.85 5.54
N SER A 195 -13.09 0.51 5.74
CA SER A 195 -12.06 1.43 6.24
C SER A 195 -11.49 2.38 5.19
N PHE A 196 -11.77 2.17 3.91
CA PHE A 196 -11.38 3.08 2.83
C PHE A 196 -12.65 3.65 2.18
N PRO A 197 -12.93 4.97 2.34
CA PRO A 197 -14.01 5.60 1.58
C PRO A 197 -13.62 5.52 0.09
N ASP A 198 -14.54 5.04 -0.76
CA ASP A 198 -14.39 4.84 -2.23
C ASP A 198 -13.75 3.54 -2.76
N LEU A 199 -13.71 2.43 -2.00
CA LEU A 199 -13.51 1.12 -2.66
C LEU A 199 -14.78 0.71 -3.42
N HIS A 200 -14.79 0.96 -4.73
CA HIS A 200 -15.79 0.39 -5.64
C HIS A 200 -15.61 -1.14 -5.66
N GLU A 201 -16.61 -1.91 -5.22
CA GLU A 201 -16.56 -3.37 -5.29
C GLU A 201 -16.42 -3.82 -6.74
N VAL A 202 -15.34 -4.56 -7.03
CA VAL A 202 -15.21 -5.30 -8.29
C VAL A 202 -16.00 -6.60 -8.12
N GLU A 203 -16.93 -6.87 -9.03
CA GLU A 203 -17.58 -8.19 -9.11
C GLU A 203 -16.52 -9.24 -9.44
N SER A 204 -16.12 -10.01 -8.42
CA SER A 204 -15.12 -11.06 -8.53
C SER A 204 -15.45 -12.17 -7.53
N GLU A 205 -15.30 -13.42 -7.98
CA GLU A 205 -15.52 -14.62 -7.15
C GLU A 205 -14.30 -14.94 -6.26
N VAL A 206 -13.18 -14.22 -6.41
CA VAL A 206 -11.95 -14.48 -5.66
C VAL A 206 -12.09 -13.93 -4.25
N THR A 207 -12.31 -14.81 -3.27
CA THR A 207 -12.36 -14.47 -1.84
C THR A 207 -10.99 -14.53 -1.18
N CYS A 208 -10.73 -13.65 -0.21
CA CYS A 208 -9.45 -13.65 0.51
C CYS A 208 -9.24 -14.93 1.32
N PRO A 209 -7.98 -15.42 1.44
CA PRO A 209 -7.68 -16.52 2.32
C PRO A 209 -8.05 -16.15 3.76
N VAL A 210 -8.47 -17.15 4.53
CA VAL A 210 -8.87 -16.89 5.90
C VAL A 210 -7.69 -17.13 6.84
N LEU A 211 -7.16 -16.05 7.39
CA LEU A 211 -5.93 -16.02 8.16
C LEU A 211 -6.21 -15.82 9.65
N GLU A 212 -5.33 -16.36 10.50
CA GLU A 212 -5.32 -16.14 11.96
C GLU A 212 -4.01 -15.42 12.35
N PRO A 213 -3.91 -14.11 12.11
CA PRO A 213 -2.65 -13.37 12.23
C PRO A 213 -2.16 -13.31 13.67
N ILE A 214 -0.86 -13.11 13.82
CA ILE A 214 -0.19 -12.88 15.10
C ILE A 214 0.26 -11.43 15.14
N ALA A 215 -0.37 -10.59 15.96
CA ALA A 215 -0.04 -9.17 16.04
C ALA A 215 -0.10 -8.63 17.48
N LYS A 216 0.49 -7.46 17.69
CA LYS A 216 0.37 -6.74 18.96
C LYS A 216 -0.95 -5.98 19.01
N ILE A 217 -1.51 -5.84 20.20
CA ILE A 217 -2.68 -4.97 20.43
C ILE A 217 -2.15 -3.68 21.04
N GLY A 218 -2.02 -2.64 20.21
CA GLY A 218 -1.68 -1.30 20.65
C GLY A 218 -2.85 -0.60 21.36
N GLY A 219 -2.55 0.17 22.39
CA GLY A 219 -3.49 1.01 23.13
C GLY A 219 -2.97 2.43 23.31
N ARG A 220 -3.63 3.23 24.16
CA ARG A 220 -3.26 4.64 24.37
C ARG A 220 -1.81 4.80 24.87
N ARG A 221 -1.11 5.80 24.29
CA ARG A 221 0.26 6.23 24.63
C ARG A 221 1.33 5.19 24.31
N ASP A 222 1.29 4.59 23.13
CA ASP A 222 2.30 3.64 22.64
C ASP A 222 2.55 2.45 23.57
N ARG A 223 1.49 2.04 24.28
CA ARG A 223 1.49 0.86 25.14
C ARG A 223 0.80 -0.28 24.45
N CYS A 224 1.28 -1.49 24.68
CA CYS A 224 0.71 -2.70 24.14
C CYS A 224 0.05 -3.53 25.25
N LEU A 225 -0.96 -4.28 24.86
CA LEU A 225 -1.62 -5.25 25.71
C LEU A 225 -0.69 -6.44 25.97
N GLY A 226 -0.48 -6.79 27.23
CA GLY A 226 0.38 -7.89 27.63
C GLY A 226 -0.08 -8.59 28.91
N VAL A 227 0.43 -9.79 29.13
CA VAL A 227 0.24 -10.52 30.39
C VAL A 227 1.21 -9.97 31.44
N LYS A 228 0.68 -9.61 32.62
CA LYS A 228 1.48 -9.05 33.71
C LYS A 228 2.64 -9.98 34.08
N ASP A 229 3.82 -9.40 34.30
CA ASP A 229 5.04 -10.11 34.73
C ASP A 229 5.45 -11.26 33.80
N TYR A 230 4.99 -11.26 32.53
CA TYR A 230 5.27 -12.31 31.55
C TYR A 230 4.83 -13.70 32.01
N ASN A 231 3.94 -13.78 33.02
CA ASN A 231 3.62 -15.01 33.71
C ASN A 231 2.23 -15.52 33.28
N PRO A 232 2.12 -16.53 32.42
CA PRO A 232 0.85 -16.95 31.84
C PRO A 232 0.06 -17.89 32.76
N VAL A 233 -0.10 -17.52 34.04
CA VAL A 233 -0.89 -18.28 35.01
C VAL A 233 -2.35 -17.86 34.95
N ASP A 234 -3.25 -18.82 35.13
CA ASP A 234 -4.69 -18.61 35.20
C ASP A 234 -5.06 -17.49 36.19
N GLY A 235 -5.94 -16.59 35.76
CA GLY A 235 -6.36 -15.44 36.55
C GLY A 235 -5.35 -14.29 36.58
N ASN A 236 -4.19 -14.40 35.91
CA ASN A 236 -3.25 -13.29 35.88
C ASN A 236 -3.80 -12.11 35.05
N ASN A 237 -3.42 -10.91 35.45
CA ASN A 237 -3.94 -9.67 34.88
C ASN A 237 -3.37 -9.42 33.49
N ILE A 238 -4.25 -8.96 32.60
CA ILE A 238 -3.86 -8.32 31.35
C ILE A 238 -3.64 -6.84 31.62
N ILE A 239 -2.48 -6.32 31.21
CA ILE A 239 -2.04 -4.96 31.48
C ILE A 239 -1.70 -4.20 30.19
N HIS A 240 -1.69 -2.88 30.28
CA HIS A 240 -1.12 -2.00 29.27
C HIS A 240 0.28 -1.58 29.70
N TRP A 241 1.30 -2.02 28.97
CA TRP A 241 2.71 -1.74 29.28
C TRP A 241 3.49 -1.33 28.02
N GLY A 242 4.77 -0.97 28.17
CA GLY A 242 5.64 -0.74 27.02
C GLY A 242 5.66 -1.92 26.05
N CYS A 243 5.72 -1.63 24.75
CA CYS A 243 5.63 -2.65 23.70
C CYS A 243 6.90 -3.52 23.64
N GLY A 244 6.76 -4.83 23.88
CA GLY A 244 7.84 -5.82 23.96
C GLY A 244 7.61 -7.05 23.08
N ILE A 245 8.44 -8.09 23.26
CA ILE A 245 8.43 -9.32 22.44
C ILE A 245 7.39 -10.38 22.86
N ASN A 246 6.75 -10.20 24.01
CA ASN A 246 5.84 -11.17 24.64
C ASN A 246 4.36 -10.76 24.55
N GLN A 247 4.04 -9.81 23.69
CA GLN A 247 2.73 -9.15 23.60
C GLN A 247 2.04 -9.45 22.27
N TYR A 248 2.38 -10.60 21.69
CA TYR A 248 1.81 -11.07 20.45
C TYR A 248 0.58 -11.92 20.73
N TRP A 249 -0.49 -11.58 20.01
CA TRP A 249 -1.79 -12.20 20.11
C TRP A 249 -2.13 -12.81 18.76
N THR A 250 -2.42 -14.11 18.76
CA THR A 250 -3.08 -14.81 17.66
C THR A 250 -4.57 -14.47 17.69
N PHE A 251 -5.06 -13.92 16.60
CA PHE A 251 -6.47 -13.60 16.41
C PHE A 251 -7.16 -14.79 15.77
N LYS A 252 -7.95 -15.54 16.56
CA LYS A 252 -8.69 -16.71 16.09
C LYS A 252 -10.04 -16.31 15.52
N ARG A 253 -10.52 -17.12 14.57
CA ARG A 253 -11.82 -16.92 13.92
C ARG A 253 -13.03 -17.08 14.82
N ASP A 254 -12.92 -17.90 15.85
CA ASP A 254 -13.99 -18.09 16.84
C ASP A 254 -14.16 -16.88 17.78
N GLY A 255 -13.45 -15.78 17.50
CA GLY A 255 -13.45 -14.56 18.29
C GLY A 255 -12.48 -14.61 19.48
N THR A 256 -11.81 -15.74 19.70
CA THR A 256 -10.82 -15.85 20.77
C THR A 256 -9.51 -15.16 20.40
N LYS A 257 -8.86 -14.56 21.40
CA LYS A 257 -7.53 -13.98 21.27
C LYS A 257 -6.58 -14.77 22.13
N ILE A 258 -5.54 -15.32 21.52
CA ILE A 258 -4.59 -16.22 22.17
C ILE A 258 -3.23 -15.56 22.23
N SER A 259 -2.66 -15.34 23.42
CA SER A 259 -1.26 -14.91 23.49
C SER A 259 -0.34 -16.05 23.07
N ALA A 260 0.63 -15.79 22.18
CA ALA A 260 1.62 -16.78 21.80
C ALA A 260 2.94 -16.53 22.57
N TRP A 261 3.34 -17.56 23.32
CA TRP A 261 4.61 -17.74 24.04
C TRP A 261 4.77 -17.15 25.46
N PRO A 262 5.12 -17.99 26.47
CA PRO A 262 5.34 -19.45 26.40
C PRO A 262 4.05 -20.27 26.49
N LEU A 263 2.87 -19.67 26.74
CA LEU A 263 1.59 -20.39 26.80
C LEU A 263 0.44 -19.66 26.10
N ILE A 264 -0.44 -20.49 25.53
CA ILE A 264 -1.72 -20.15 24.92
C ILE A 264 -2.69 -19.79 26.04
N ILE A 265 -3.04 -18.51 26.15
CA ILE A 265 -4.06 -18.02 27.07
C ILE A 265 -5.23 -17.48 26.27
N LEU A 266 -6.45 -17.92 26.59
CA LEU A 266 -7.70 -17.39 26.06
C LEU A 266 -8.12 -16.17 26.89
N VAL A 267 -8.28 -15.02 26.27
CA VAL A 267 -8.97 -13.88 26.91
C VAL A 267 -10.47 -14.02 26.63
N GLN A 268 -11.20 -14.57 27.60
CA GLN A 268 -12.67 -14.65 27.56
C GLN A 268 -13.26 -13.49 28.36
N ARG A 269 -14.32 -12.89 27.83
CA ARG A 269 -15.05 -11.71 28.32
C ARG A 269 -15.02 -11.56 29.85
N VAL A 270 -14.57 -10.40 30.34
CA VAL A 270 -14.51 -10.11 31.78
C VAL A 270 -15.47 -8.97 32.14
N THR A 271 -16.12 -9.12 33.29
CA THR A 271 -16.99 -8.12 33.93
C THR A 271 -16.26 -6.79 34.17
N TRP A 272 -17.01 -5.72 34.40
CA TRP A 272 -16.63 -4.30 34.50
C TRP A 272 -15.37 -3.88 35.31
N SER A 273 -14.64 -4.80 35.94
CA SER A 273 -13.59 -4.51 36.92
C SER A 273 -12.16 -4.96 36.57
N SER A 274 -11.92 -5.89 35.63
CA SER A 274 -10.55 -6.33 35.20
C SER A 274 -10.60 -7.16 33.92
N ILE A 275 -9.48 -7.43 33.23
CA ILE A 275 -9.37 -8.46 32.17
C ILE A 275 -8.28 -9.46 32.60
N ILE A 276 -8.56 -10.77 32.55
CA ILE A 276 -7.67 -11.83 33.05
C ILE A 276 -7.40 -12.89 31.99
N ALA A 277 -6.28 -13.58 32.17
CA ALA A 277 -5.85 -14.76 31.43
C ALA A 277 -6.62 -16.02 31.87
N LEU A 278 -7.20 -16.80 30.95
CA LEU A 278 -7.82 -18.11 31.23
C LEU A 278 -7.27 -19.20 30.30
N PRO A 279 -7.27 -20.48 30.72
CA PRO A 279 -6.88 -21.59 29.86
C PRO A 279 -7.93 -21.85 28.77
N LEU A 280 -7.52 -22.40 27.63
CA LEU A 280 -8.45 -22.85 26.58
C LEU A 280 -9.39 -23.93 27.16
N PRO A 281 -10.72 -23.75 27.07
CA PRO A 281 -11.64 -24.84 27.39
C PRO A 281 -11.46 -25.99 26.40
N ASN A 282 -11.40 -27.22 26.90
CA ASN A 282 -11.53 -28.43 26.10
C ASN A 282 -12.91 -29.05 26.42
N PRO A 283 -13.89 -29.06 25.49
CA PRO A 283 -13.89 -28.51 24.13
C PRO A 283 -14.16 -26.98 24.08
N PRO A 284 -13.84 -26.30 22.96
CA PRO A 284 -14.15 -24.88 22.79
C PRO A 284 -15.67 -24.64 22.86
N PRO A 285 -16.14 -23.61 23.58
CA PRO A 285 -17.57 -23.37 23.75
C PRO A 285 -18.20 -22.97 22.42
N SER A 286 -19.24 -23.70 22.02
CA SER A 286 -20.05 -23.40 20.84
C SER A 286 -20.94 -22.18 21.07
N GLY A 287 -20.78 -21.16 20.21
CA GLY A 287 -21.76 -20.10 19.99
C GLY A 287 -21.69 -18.93 20.98
N TRP A 288 -21.02 -17.84 20.61
CA TRP A 288 -21.17 -16.55 21.27
C TRP A 288 -21.24 -15.40 20.25
N SER A 289 -22.23 -14.53 20.47
CA SER A 289 -22.63 -13.44 19.61
C SER A 289 -21.69 -12.24 19.67
N THR A 290 -21.41 -11.66 18.50
CA THR A 290 -20.74 -10.37 18.29
C THR A 290 -21.55 -9.22 18.91
N HIS A 291 -21.19 -8.80 20.13
CA HIS A 291 -21.53 -7.47 20.62
C HIS A 291 -20.26 -6.62 20.58
N THR A 292 -20.12 -5.87 19.49
CA THR A 292 -19.16 -4.79 19.32
C THR A 292 -19.73 -3.55 20.02
N ASP A 293 -19.33 -3.31 21.26
CA ASP A 293 -19.42 -1.96 21.82
C ASP A 293 -18.17 -1.18 21.38
N PRO A 294 -18.31 0.03 20.82
CA PRO A 294 -17.18 0.82 20.35
C PRO A 294 -16.37 1.37 21.54
N LEU A 295 -15.05 1.19 21.48
CA LEU A 295 -14.05 1.88 22.32
C LEU A 295 -13.45 3.08 21.60
#